data_AF-A0AA88EB35-F1
#
_entry.id   AF-A0AA88EB35-F1
#
_cell.length_a   1.000
_cell.length_b   1.000
_cell.length_c   1.000
_cell.angle_alpha   90.00
_cell.angle_beta   90.00
_cell.angle_gamma   90.00
#
_symmetry.space_group_name_H-M   'P 1'
#
loop_
_entity.id
_entity.type
_entity.pdbx_description
1 polymer ?
#
loop_
_entity_poly.entity_id
_entity_poly.type
_entity_poly.pdbx_seq_one_letter_code
_entity_poly.pdbx_strand_id
1 'polypeptide(L)'
;MESHQASKVDTSGTAKAVISCFQKLGVSFDTDQIEMVGIPEEHISGQAFHLYHLTSLDETVSFEFQHNVCGRSIYAEGTSFWLFWCSFDKKLLRHGFVLML
;
A
#
# COMPACT_ATOMS: atom_id res chain seq x y z
N MET A 1 -4.18 4.39 -11.14
CA MET A 1 -3.51 5.71 -11.02
C MET A 1 -2.60 5.70 -9.81
N GLU A 2 -1.48 6.38 -9.89
CA GLU A 2 -0.52 6.49 -8.80
C GLU A 2 0.06 7.91 -8.71
N SER A 3 0.40 8.34 -7.50
CA SER A 3 1.15 9.57 -7.29
C SER A 3 2.17 9.45 -6.18
N HIS A 4 3.33 10.07 -6.40
CA HIS A 4 4.49 10.03 -5.51
C HIS A 4 5.22 11.37 -5.44
N GLN A 5 6.10 11.49 -4.45
CA GLN A 5 7.08 12.57 -4.41
C GLN A 5 7.82 12.67 -5.75
N ALA A 6 8.01 13.90 -6.25
CA ALA A 6 8.52 14.18 -7.60
C ALA A 6 9.89 13.54 -7.92
N SER A 7 10.68 13.18 -6.91
CA SER A 7 11.97 12.52 -7.06
C SER A 7 11.90 11.01 -7.31
N LYS A 8 10.71 10.40 -7.20
CA LYS A 8 10.53 8.96 -7.40
C LYS A 8 10.07 8.70 -8.84
N VAL A 9 11.02 8.20 -9.63
CA VAL A 9 10.85 7.96 -11.08
C VAL A 9 10.13 6.63 -11.36
N ASP A 10 10.11 5.71 -10.39
CA ASP A 10 9.57 4.37 -10.54
C ASP A 10 8.22 4.17 -9.83
N THR A 11 7.34 3.39 -10.47
CA THR A 11 6.10 2.83 -9.91
C THR A 11 6.38 2.14 -8.58
N SER A 12 5.56 2.39 -7.54
CA SER A 12 5.73 1.79 -6.22
C SER A 12 5.85 0.28 -6.28
N GLY A 13 6.78 -0.28 -5.48
CA GLY A 13 6.80 -1.71 -5.19
C GLY A 13 5.47 -2.21 -4.62
N THR A 14 4.79 -1.40 -3.79
CA THR A 14 3.44 -1.70 -3.30
C THR A 14 2.43 -1.79 -4.44
N ALA A 15 2.47 -0.84 -5.38
CA ALA A 15 1.55 -0.85 -6.53
C ALA A 15 1.77 -2.06 -7.43
N LYS A 16 3.03 -2.41 -7.72
CA LYS A 16 3.38 -3.63 -8.47
C LYS A 16 2.86 -4.90 -7.79
N ALA A 17 2.99 -5.00 -6.47
CA ALA A 17 2.49 -6.14 -5.70
C ALA A 17 0.96 -6.25 -5.76
N VAL A 18 0.25 -5.13 -5.62
CA VAL A 18 -1.23 -5.09 -5.73
C VAL A 18 -1.69 -5.48 -7.13
N ILE A 19 -1.06 -4.93 -8.18
CA ILE A 19 -1.36 -5.28 -9.58
C ILE A 19 -1.13 -6.78 -9.82
N SER A 20 -0.04 -7.35 -9.30
CA SER A 20 0.20 -8.79 -9.38
C SER A 20 -0.90 -9.63 -8.73
N CYS A 21 -1.51 -9.14 -7.64
CA CYS A 21 -2.69 -9.79 -7.07
C CYS A 21 -3.89 -9.76 -8.01
N PHE A 22 -4.17 -8.63 -8.68
CA PHE A 22 -5.26 -8.57 -9.66
C PHE A 22 -5.00 -9.45 -10.89
N GLN A 23 -3.76 -9.53 -11.36
CA GLN A 23 -3.36 -10.45 -12.43
C GLN A 23 -3.64 -11.92 -12.05
N LYS A 24 -3.34 -12.31 -10.80
CA LYS A 24 -3.67 -13.64 -10.27
C LYS A 24 -5.17 -13.91 -10.18
N LEU A 25 -5.99 -12.86 -10.03
CA LEU A 25 -7.46 -12.95 -10.06
C LEU A 25 -8.03 -12.98 -11.49
N GLY A 26 -7.18 -12.95 -12.52
CA GLY A 26 -7.58 -13.06 -13.92
C GLY A 26 -7.71 -11.72 -14.66
N VAL A 27 -7.30 -10.60 -14.04
CA VAL A 27 -7.30 -9.29 -14.70
C VAL A 27 -6.08 -9.17 -15.62
N SER A 28 -6.30 -8.93 -16.91
CA SER A 28 -5.22 -8.59 -17.84
C SER A 28 -4.84 -7.12 -17.68
N PHE A 29 -3.73 -6.84 -16.99
CA PHE A 29 -3.25 -5.48 -16.74
C PHE A 29 -1.74 -5.40 -16.99
N ASP A 30 -1.31 -4.44 -17.82
CA ASP A 30 0.11 -4.14 -18.04
C ASP A 30 0.56 -3.00 -17.12
N THR A 31 1.78 -3.09 -16.59
CA THR A 31 2.34 -2.07 -15.69
C THR A 31 2.54 -0.73 -16.39
N ASP A 32 2.67 -0.75 -17.72
CA ASP A 32 2.80 0.46 -18.55
C ASP A 32 1.49 1.26 -18.62
N GLN A 33 0.36 0.69 -18.19
CA GLN A 33 -0.95 1.36 -18.13
C GLN A 33 -1.17 2.17 -16.84
N ILE A 34 -0.17 2.26 -15.96
CA ILE A 34 -0.27 3.03 -14.72
C ILE A 34 -0.15 4.52 -15.04
N GLU A 35 -1.27 5.23 -14.92
CA GLU A 35 -1.28 6.67 -15.02
C GLU A 35 -0.69 7.33 -13.76
N MET A 36 0.35 8.13 -13.95
CA MET A 36 0.96 8.95 -12.92
C MET A 36 0.24 10.31 -12.86
N VAL A 37 -0.44 10.59 -11.74
CA VAL A 37 -1.20 11.82 -11.55
C VAL A 37 -0.39 12.80 -10.70
N GLY A 38 -0.28 14.07 -11.11
CA GLY A 38 0.44 15.10 -10.36
C GLY A 38 -0.24 15.45 -9.03
N ILE A 39 0.55 15.81 -8.00
CA ILE A 39 0.04 16.23 -6.68
C ILE A 39 -0.01 17.76 -6.59
N PRO A 40 -1.01 18.35 -5.90
CA PRO A 40 -0.96 19.76 -5.48
C PRO A 40 0.31 20.09 -4.68
N GLU A 41 0.90 21.27 -4.92
CA GLU A 41 2.23 21.71 -4.44
C GLU A 41 2.43 21.77 -2.90
N GLU A 42 1.40 21.59 -2.08
CA GLU A 42 1.51 21.84 -0.63
C GLU A 42 2.15 20.70 0.19
N HIS A 43 2.46 19.54 -0.41
CA HIS A 43 2.91 18.36 0.34
C HIS A 43 4.10 17.61 -0.31
N ILE A 44 5.01 18.33 -0.96
CA ILE A 44 6.06 17.79 -1.88
C ILE A 44 6.97 16.70 -1.26
N SER A 45 7.09 16.61 0.08
CA SER A 45 7.94 15.61 0.74
C SER A 45 7.15 14.51 1.46
N GLY A 46 7.17 13.28 0.93
CA GLY A 46 6.68 12.09 1.62
C GLY A 46 5.20 11.78 1.41
N GLN A 47 4.71 11.79 0.17
CA GLN A 47 3.35 11.36 -0.16
C GLN A 47 3.31 10.13 -1.06
N ALA A 48 2.24 9.36 -0.92
CA ALA A 48 1.89 8.25 -1.79
C ALA A 48 0.37 8.17 -1.93
N PHE A 49 -0.14 8.34 -3.15
CA PHE A 49 -1.55 8.15 -3.48
C PHE A 49 -1.67 7.00 -4.47
N HIS A 50 -2.58 6.08 -4.19
CA HIS A 50 -2.81 4.92 -5.04
C HIS A 50 -4.31 4.73 -5.21
N LEU A 51 -4.74 4.63 -6.47
CA LEU A 51 -6.11 4.34 -6.85
C LEU A 51 -6.11 3.19 -7.86
N TYR A 52 -6.80 2.11 -7.50
CA TYR A 52 -7.04 0.95 -8.36
C TYR A 52 -8.52 0.90 -8.67
N HIS A 53 -8.86 0.98 -9.95
CA HIS A 53 -10.23 0.92 -10.43
C HIS A 53 -10.36 -0.31 -11.34
N LEU A 54 -11.31 -1.19 -11.04
CA LEU A 54 -11.61 -2.38 -11.83
C LEU A 54 -13.07 -2.30 -12.27
N THR A 55 -13.32 -2.44 -13.56
CA THR A 55 -14.67 -2.41 -14.14
C THR A 55 -14.93 -3.71 -14.88
N SER A 56 -16.13 -4.27 -14.73
CA SER A 56 -16.57 -5.43 -15.51
C SER A 56 -16.68 -5.10 -16.99
N LEU A 57 -16.59 -6.11 -17.85
CA LEU A 57 -16.65 -5.93 -19.31
C LEU A 57 -17.96 -5.33 -19.81
N ASP A 58 -19.06 -5.57 -19.09
CA ASP A 58 -20.39 -5.03 -19.39
C ASP A 58 -20.65 -3.68 -18.70
N GLU A 59 -19.63 -3.11 -18.03
CA GLU A 59 -19.66 -1.82 -17.35
C GLU A 59 -20.70 -1.70 -16.21
N THR A 60 -21.25 -2.83 -15.75
CA THR A 60 -22.30 -2.82 -14.70
C THR A 60 -21.76 -2.90 -13.28
N VAL A 61 -20.51 -3.34 -13.10
CA VAL A 61 -19.86 -3.52 -11.80
C VAL A 61 -18.51 -2.84 -11.79
N SER A 62 -18.28 -1.98 -10.79
CA SER A 62 -16.99 -1.35 -10.55
C SER A 62 -16.53 -1.56 -9.11
N PHE A 63 -15.24 -1.82 -8.95
CA PHE A 63 -14.55 -1.83 -7.67
C PHE A 63 -13.49 -0.76 -7.66
N GLU A 64 -13.39 -0.04 -6.55
CA GLU A 64 -12.37 0.97 -6.33
C GLU A 64 -11.64 0.72 -5.01
N PHE A 65 -10.32 0.72 -5.07
CA PHE A 65 -9.45 0.61 -3.92
C PHE A 65 -8.53 1.82 -3.89
N GLN A 66 -8.57 2.57 -2.80
CA GLN A 66 -7.74 3.77 -2.64
C GLN A 66 -6.98 3.72 -1.32
N HIS A 67 -5.70 4.07 -1.35
CA HIS A 67 -4.94 4.38 -0.14
C HIS A 67 -4.03 5.59 -0.36
N ASN A 68 -4.12 6.52 0.58
CA ASN A 68 -3.44 7.80 0.50
C ASN A 68 -2.64 8.00 1.78
N VAL A 69 -1.36 8.28 1.62
CA VAL A 69 -0.43 8.55 2.72
C VAL A 69 0.09 9.96 2.55
N CYS A 70 -0.19 10.79 3.56
CA CYS A 70 0.36 12.13 3.69
C CYS A 70 1.43 12.14 4.78
N GLY A 71 2.66 12.53 4.41
CA GLY A 71 3.77 12.60 5.35
C GLY A 71 4.25 11.22 5.80
N ARG A 72 4.64 11.11 7.08
CA ARG A 72 5.35 9.92 7.59
C ARG A 72 4.76 9.27 8.84
N SER A 73 3.63 9.75 9.34
CA SER A 73 3.03 9.27 10.60
C SER A 73 2.76 7.76 10.57
N ILE A 74 2.19 7.24 9.48
CA ILE A 74 1.86 5.82 9.34
C ILE A 74 3.08 4.91 9.52
N TYR A 75 4.25 5.34 9.05
CA TYR A 75 5.49 4.57 9.20
C TYR A 75 6.01 4.63 10.63
N ALA A 76 5.91 5.79 11.29
CA ALA A 76 6.33 5.97 12.68
C ALA A 76 5.44 5.15 13.64
N GLU A 77 4.14 5.18 13.42
CA GLU A 77 3.15 4.42 14.20
C GLU A 77 3.33 2.91 13.98
N GLY A 78 3.47 2.46 12.73
CA GLY A 78 3.73 1.06 12.41
C GLY A 78 5.03 0.54 13.05
N THR A 79 6.09 1.35 13.06
CA THR A 79 7.36 1.01 13.73
C THR A 79 7.17 0.91 15.25
N SER A 80 6.45 1.86 15.85
CA SER A 80 6.18 1.88 17.29
C SER A 80 5.35 0.67 17.72
N PHE A 81 4.31 0.34 16.95
CA PHE A 81 3.50 -0.86 17.16
C PHE A 81 4.34 -2.14 17.06
N TRP A 82 5.19 -2.26 16.03
CA TRP A 82 6.05 -3.43 15.87
C TRP A 82 7.03 -3.61 17.04
N LEU A 83 7.66 -2.53 17.51
CA LEU A 83 8.54 -2.58 18.68
C LEU A 83 7.80 -3.01 19.95
N PHE A 84 6.58 -2.49 20.14
CA PHE A 84 5.70 -2.92 21.24
C PHE A 84 5.39 -4.41 21.15
N TRP A 85 4.95 -4.88 19.97
CA TRP A 85 4.67 -6.30 19.72
C TRP A 85 5.88 -7.19 20.02
N CYS A 86 7.06 -6.85 19.50
CA CYS A 86 8.30 -7.60 19.77
C CYS A 86 8.69 -7.59 21.26
N SER A 87 8.36 -6.56 22.02
CA SER A 87 8.59 -6.50 23.47
C SER A 87 7.65 -7.47 24.22
N PHE A 88 6.41 -7.63 23.76
CA PHE A 88 5.46 -8.62 24.29
C PHE A 88 5.86 -10.05 23.92
N ASP A 89 6.23 -10.29 22.67
CA ASP A 89 6.67 -11.61 22.20
C ASP A 89 7.94 -12.06 22.93
N LYS A 90 8.93 -11.16 23.11
CA LYS A 90 10.12 -11.46 23.94
C LYS A 90 9.78 -11.74 25.41
N LYS A 91 8.69 -11.18 25.96
CA LYS A 91 8.20 -11.52 27.30
C LYS A 91 7.49 -12.88 27.32
N LEU A 92 6.73 -13.21 26.28
CA LEU A 92 6.10 -14.53 26.11
C LEU A 92 7.15 -15.64 25.98
N LEU A 93 8.18 -15.43 25.14
CA LEU A 93 9.31 -16.34 24.95
C LEU A 93 10.19 -16.48 26.21
N ARG A 94 10.33 -15.40 27.01
CA ARG A 94 11.06 -15.45 28.29
C ARG A 94 10.32 -16.18 29.41
N HIS A 95 9.00 -16.31 29.32
CA HIS A 95 8.17 -16.96 30.34
C HIS A 95 7.45 -18.23 29.87
N GLY A 96 7.76 -18.75 28.68
CA GLY A 96 7.33 -20.09 28.26
C GLY A 96 5.81 -20.28 28.16
N PHE A 97 5.04 -19.22 27.98
CA PHE A 97 3.60 -19.36 27.72
C PHE A 97 3.35 -19.47 26.23
N VAL A 98 3.21 -20.70 25.76
CA VAL A 98 2.57 -21.01 24.47
C VAL A 98 1.09 -20.71 24.65
N LEU A 99 0.60 -19.60 24.09
CA LEU A 99 -0.82 -19.47 23.79
C LEU A 99 -0.98 -19.63 22.28
N MET A 100 -1.27 -20.87 21.91
CA MET A 100 -1.74 -21.26 20.59
C MET A 100 -3.18 -20.76 20.42
N LEU A 101 -3.41 -19.89 19.44
CA LEU A 101 -4.67 -19.75 18.71
C LEU A 101 -4.33 -19.58 17.23
#